data_AF-A0A3Q3BVH8-F1
#
_entry.id   AF-A0A3Q3BVH8-F1
#
_cell.length_a   1.000
_cell.length_b   1.000
_cell.length_c   1.000
_cell.angle_alpha   90.00
_cell.angle_beta   90.00
_cell.angle_gamma   90.00
#
_symmetry.space_group_name_H-M   'P 1'
#
loop_
_entity.id
_entity.type
_entity.pdbx_description
1 polymer ?
#
loop_
_entity_poly.entity_id
_entity_poly.type
_entity_poly.pdbx_seq_one_letter_code
_entity_poly.pdbx_strand_id
1 'polypeptide(L)'
;MVGERRNGNLLVQLGPKLQAYPEELIRQRRTHDGQTEYLIRWCLVAIDDGSTSGKTKPENILMWMSTEDVYANCPTLGTEFPSDVTFDEVELSDMKEDVKNLVCRARKQMAKKSDFSINIMHTIHVLSAYASIGSLVGVFKETGALNLLMELLCNKETQTRRSAGKMLRALASHDAGKQSLNSAVIGHRV
;
A
#
# COMPACT_ATOMS: atom_id res chain seq x y z
N MET A 1 -21.88 -3.47 -22.56
CA MET A 1 -22.90 -2.80 -21.72
C MET A 1 -22.28 -1.53 -21.19
N VAL A 2 -22.75 -0.37 -21.63
CA VAL A 2 -22.21 0.95 -21.25
C VAL A 2 -22.94 1.39 -20.00
N GLY A 3 -22.25 1.44 -18.86
CA GLY A 3 -22.82 2.01 -17.63
C GLY A 3 -22.93 3.53 -17.76
N GLU A 4 -24.11 4.07 -17.52
CA GLU A 4 -24.28 5.52 -17.35
C GLU A 4 -23.44 6.00 -16.16
N ARG A 5 -22.89 7.22 -16.26
CA ARG A 5 -22.10 7.84 -15.20
C ARG A 5 -22.84 9.06 -14.66
N ARG A 6 -23.14 9.09 -13.36
CA ARG A 6 -23.72 10.26 -12.66
C ARG A 6 -22.69 10.76 -11.67
N ASN A 7 -22.35 12.03 -11.77
CA ASN A 7 -21.31 12.66 -10.93
C ASN A 7 -19.94 11.98 -11.02
N GLY A 8 -19.62 11.33 -12.14
CA GLY A 8 -18.35 10.63 -12.37
C GLY A 8 -18.28 9.18 -11.87
N ASN A 9 -19.25 8.73 -11.06
CA ASN A 9 -19.34 7.37 -10.56
C ASN A 9 -20.19 6.47 -11.48
N LEU A 10 -19.88 5.18 -11.50
CA LEU A 10 -20.60 4.17 -12.28
C LEU A 10 -22.01 3.96 -11.71
N LEU A 11 -23.03 4.02 -12.58
CA LEU A 11 -24.34 3.46 -12.26
C LEU A 11 -24.46 2.05 -12.81
N VAL A 12 -24.82 1.14 -11.91
CA VAL A 12 -25.11 -0.24 -12.26
C VAL A 12 -26.62 -0.41 -12.30
N GLN A 13 -27.15 -0.81 -13.47
CA GLN A 13 -28.55 -1.16 -13.61
C GLN A 13 -28.77 -2.58 -13.08
N LEU A 14 -29.47 -2.71 -11.96
CA LEU A 14 -29.77 -4.00 -11.33
C LEU A 14 -31.12 -4.58 -11.79
N GLY A 15 -31.96 -3.75 -12.42
CA GLY A 15 -33.21 -4.18 -13.02
C GLY A 15 -33.82 -3.10 -13.92
N PRO A 16 -34.98 -3.38 -14.56
CA PRO A 16 -35.62 -2.47 -15.50
C PRO A 16 -35.94 -1.08 -14.92
N LYS A 17 -36.12 -0.99 -13.59
CA LYS A 17 -36.45 0.24 -12.87
C LYS A 17 -35.58 0.48 -11.63
N LEU A 18 -34.43 -0.18 -11.53
CA LEU A 18 -33.59 -0.13 -10.33
C LEU A 18 -32.13 0.07 -10.71
N GLN A 19 -31.56 1.18 -10.25
CA GLN A 19 -30.15 1.49 -10.41
C GLN A 19 -29.47 1.50 -9.04
N ALA A 20 -28.18 1.18 -9.01
CA ALA A 20 -27.34 1.34 -7.84
C ALA A 20 -26.16 2.24 -8.19
N TYR A 21 -25.84 3.16 -7.28
CA TYR A 21 -24.62 3.97 -7.36
C TYR A 21 -23.81 3.81 -6.07
N PRO A 22 -22.48 3.91 -6.15
CA PRO A 22 -21.63 3.81 -4.97
C PRO A 22 -21.78 5.11 -4.17
N GLU A 23 -22.18 4.98 -2.91
CA GLU A 23 -22.49 6.12 -2.03
C GLU A 23 -21.35 6.38 -1.06
N GLU A 24 -20.87 5.35 -0.36
CA GLU A 24 -19.92 5.51 0.73
C GLU A 24 -18.99 4.30 0.83
N LEU A 25 -17.71 4.52 1.09
CA LEU A 25 -16.79 3.46 1.47
C LEU A 25 -16.87 3.25 2.98
N ILE A 26 -17.28 2.05 3.42
CA ILE A 26 -17.51 1.76 4.85
C ILE A 26 -16.23 1.30 5.55
N ARG A 27 -15.48 0.38 4.93
CA ARG A 27 -14.27 -0.20 5.54
C ARG A 27 -13.36 -0.87 4.52
N GLN A 28 -12.11 -1.07 4.91
CA GLN A 28 -11.10 -1.80 4.16
C GLN A 28 -10.73 -3.10 4.89
N ARG A 29 -10.39 -4.15 4.13
CA ARG A 29 -9.76 -5.37 4.67
C ARG A 29 -8.58 -5.80 3.81
N ARG A 30 -7.64 -6.52 4.42
CA ARG A 30 -6.64 -7.32 3.69
C ARG A 30 -7.09 -8.77 3.67
N THR A 31 -7.13 -9.34 2.48
CA THR A 31 -7.39 -10.78 2.30
C THR A 31 -6.14 -11.59 2.63
N HIS A 32 -6.32 -12.90 2.80
CA HIS A 32 -5.22 -13.84 3.06
C HIS A 32 -4.16 -13.85 1.94
N ASP A 33 -4.55 -13.49 0.72
CA ASP A 33 -3.67 -13.33 -0.45
C ASP A 33 -2.92 -11.99 -0.47
N GLY A 34 -3.09 -11.16 0.56
CA GLY A 34 -2.47 -9.84 0.65
C GLY A 34 -3.17 -8.76 -0.18
N GLN A 35 -4.24 -9.10 -0.89
CA GLN A 35 -5.01 -8.13 -1.68
C GLN A 35 -5.88 -7.25 -0.78
N THR A 36 -5.97 -5.97 -1.15
CA THR A 36 -6.82 -5.00 -0.46
C THR A 36 -8.20 -5.00 -1.08
N GLU A 37 -9.22 -5.14 -0.23
CA GLU A 37 -10.63 -5.03 -0.64
C GLU A 37 -11.33 -3.95 0.19
N TYR A 38 -12.29 -3.28 -0.45
CA TYR A 38 -13.07 -2.18 0.12
C TYR A 38 -14.54 -2.55 0.14
N LEU A 39 -15.18 -2.38 1.29
CA LEU A 39 -16.63 -2.54 1.44
C LEU A 39 -17.29 -1.21 1.08
N ILE A 40 -17.99 -1.19 -0.04
CA ILE A 40 -18.74 -0.02 -0.51
C ILE A 40 -20.22 -0.22 -0.22
N ARG A 41 -20.83 0.84 0.33
CA ARG A 41 -22.27 1.03 0.40
C ARG A 41 -22.76 1.54 -0.95
N TRP A 42 -23.65 0.78 -1.55
CA TRP A 42 -24.34 1.12 -2.78
C TRP A 42 -25.77 1.51 -2.44
N CYS A 43 -26.17 2.70 -2.87
CA CYS A 43 -27.53 3.20 -2.69
C CYS A 43 -28.38 2.79 -3.89
N LEU A 44 -29.53 2.16 -3.62
CA LEU A 44 -30.50 1.76 -4.63
C LEU A 44 -31.46 2.92 -4.93
N VAL A 45 -31.57 3.27 -6.19
CA VAL A 45 -32.50 4.28 -6.71
C VAL A 45 -33.49 3.60 -7.63
N ALA A 46 -34.76 3.68 -7.28
CA ALA A 46 -35.83 3.34 -8.21
C ALA A 46 -35.94 4.45 -9.26
N ILE A 47 -35.93 4.07 -10.53
CA ILE A 47 -36.29 4.96 -11.64
C ILE A 47 -37.82 5.00 -11.64
N ASP A 48 -38.40 5.97 -10.91
CA ASP A 48 -39.85 6.18 -10.92
C ASP A 48 -40.26 7.01 -12.13
N ASP A 49 -41.32 6.57 -12.83
CA ASP A 49 -41.88 7.24 -14.01
C ASP A 49 -42.99 8.24 -13.61
N GLY A 50 -42.86 8.83 -12.43
CA GLY A 50 -43.78 9.82 -11.90
C GLY A 50 -45.10 9.23 -11.38
N SER A 51 -45.11 8.73 -10.13
CA SER A 51 -46.21 9.01 -9.20
C SER A 51 -45.96 8.43 -7.81
N THR A 52 -46.50 9.17 -6.83
CA THR A 52 -46.69 8.83 -5.41
C THR A 52 -45.49 8.94 -4.46
N SER A 53 -45.49 10.08 -3.77
CA SER A 53 -44.96 10.32 -2.43
C SER A 53 -45.17 9.12 -1.48
N GLY A 54 -44.14 8.28 -1.37
CA GLY A 54 -43.94 7.34 -0.27
C GLY A 54 -42.45 7.31 0.04
N LYS A 55 -42.04 7.79 1.22
CA LYS A 55 -40.65 7.72 1.69
C LYS A 55 -40.27 6.25 1.95
N THR A 56 -39.99 5.51 0.90
CA THR A 56 -39.36 4.19 1.01
C THR A 56 -37.91 4.44 1.43
N LYS A 57 -37.54 3.92 2.60
CA LYS A 57 -36.18 3.94 3.13
C LYS A 57 -35.20 3.55 2.01
N PRO A 58 -34.15 4.33 1.71
CA PRO A 58 -33.19 3.95 0.68
C PRO A 58 -32.60 2.60 1.05
N GLU A 59 -32.85 1.60 0.21
CA GLU A 59 -32.29 0.28 0.37
C GLU A 59 -30.80 0.36 -0.02
N ASN A 60 -29.95 -0.23 0.82
CA ASN A 60 -28.51 -0.16 0.65
C ASN A 60 -27.96 -1.56 0.50
N ILE A 61 -27.11 -1.76 -0.50
CA ILE A 61 -26.36 -3.00 -0.69
C ILE A 61 -24.91 -2.76 -0.28
N LEU A 62 -24.34 -3.69 0.47
CA LEU A 62 -22.93 -3.65 0.82
C LEU A 62 -22.17 -4.63 -0.05
N MET A 63 -21.15 -4.17 -0.77
CA MET A 63 -20.38 -4.99 -1.68
C MET A 63 -18.88 -4.77 -1.50
N TRP A 64 -18.14 -5.88 -1.40
CA TRP A 64 -16.68 -5.84 -1.40
C TRP A 64 -16.17 -5.69 -2.83
N MET A 65 -15.21 -4.79 -3.03
CA MET A 65 -14.60 -4.50 -4.32
C MET A 65 -13.08 -4.44 -4.17
N SER A 66 -12.37 -4.86 -5.22
CA SER A 66 -10.92 -4.73 -5.28
C SER A 66 -10.48 -3.28 -5.46
N THR A 67 -9.23 -2.95 -5.15
CA THR A 67 -8.66 -1.60 -5.41
C THR A 67 -8.87 -1.15 -6.86
N GLU A 68 -8.69 -2.07 -7.82
CA GLU A 68 -8.84 -1.81 -9.24
C GLU A 68 -10.29 -1.47 -9.60
N ASP A 69 -11.24 -2.24 -9.05
CA ASP A 69 -12.67 -2.01 -9.26
C ASP A 69 -13.15 -0.71 -8.62
N VAL A 70 -12.63 -0.33 -7.44
CA VAL A 70 -12.98 0.95 -6.81
C VAL A 70 -12.48 2.12 -7.66
N TYR A 71 -11.25 2.04 -8.18
CA TYR A 71 -10.68 3.09 -9.01
C TYR A 71 -11.42 3.24 -10.36
N ALA A 72 -11.83 2.11 -10.96
CA ALA A 72 -12.58 2.11 -12.22
C ALA A 72 -14.02 2.61 -12.07
N ASN A 73 -14.68 2.27 -10.96
CA ASN A 73 -16.13 2.44 -10.81
C ASN A 73 -16.51 3.63 -9.91
N CYS A 74 -15.63 4.02 -8.99
CA CYS A 74 -15.91 4.99 -7.93
C CYS A 74 -14.74 5.98 -7.73
N PRO A 75 -14.26 6.67 -8.78
CA PRO A 75 -13.07 7.50 -8.69
C PRO A 75 -13.19 8.63 -7.66
N THR A 76 -14.40 9.13 -7.38
CA THR A 76 -14.61 10.17 -6.37
C THR A 76 -14.52 9.63 -4.94
N LEU A 77 -14.80 8.34 -4.72
CA LEU A 77 -14.73 7.68 -3.41
C LEU A 77 -13.32 7.14 -3.11
N GLY A 78 -12.56 6.79 -4.16
CA GLY A 78 -11.19 6.27 -4.04
C GLY A 78 -10.13 7.30 -3.63
N THR A 79 -10.50 8.58 -3.47
CA THR A 79 -9.57 9.66 -3.09
C THR A 79 -9.54 9.93 -1.57
N GLU A 80 -10.48 9.39 -0.78
CA GLU A 80 -10.64 9.71 0.65
C GLU A 80 -10.07 8.66 1.63
N PHE A 81 -9.36 7.64 1.14
CA PHE A 81 -8.53 6.80 2.01
C PHE A 81 -7.07 6.83 1.55
N PRO A 82 -6.10 7.04 2.46
CA PRO A 82 -4.69 7.09 2.12
C PRO A 82 -4.25 5.69 1.68
N SER A 83 -4.16 5.49 0.37
CA SER A 83 -3.31 4.47 -0.20
C SER A 83 -1.89 4.79 0.26
N ASP A 84 -1.35 3.92 1.10
CA ASP A 84 -0.05 4.10 1.77
C ASP A 84 -0.12 5.17 2.87
N VAL A 85 0.51 4.89 4.01
CA VAL A 85 0.72 5.90 5.04
C VAL A 85 1.41 7.11 4.40
N THR A 86 0.65 8.17 4.11
CA THR A 86 1.20 9.45 3.65
C THR A 86 1.89 10.05 4.86
N PHE A 87 3.14 9.65 5.09
CA PHE A 87 4.00 10.31 6.05
C PHE A 87 4.14 11.76 5.61
N ASP A 88 3.90 12.70 6.52
CA ASP A 88 4.21 14.08 6.26
C ASP A 88 5.72 14.19 5.94
N GLU A 89 6.09 15.16 5.10
CA GLU A 89 7.47 15.30 4.61
C GLU A 89 8.50 15.35 5.75
N VAL A 90 8.11 15.92 6.89
CA VAL A 90 8.88 15.98 8.13
C VAL A 90 9.08 14.59 8.74
N GLU A 91 8.01 13.81 8.94
CA GLU A 91 8.10 12.46 9.51
C GLU A 91 8.90 11.53 8.62
N LEU A 92 8.72 11.63 7.30
CA LEU A 92 9.47 10.83 6.35
C LEU A 92 10.96 11.21 6.39
N SER A 93 11.28 12.51 6.55
CA SER A 93 12.66 12.97 6.71
C SER A 93 13.31 12.40 7.98
N ASP A 94 12.59 12.41 9.10
CA ASP A 94 13.08 11.86 10.37
C ASP A 94 13.36 10.35 10.26
N MET A 95 12.45 9.60 9.62
CA MET A 95 12.66 8.17 9.38
C MET A 95 13.85 7.90 8.45
N LYS A 96 14.05 8.73 7.42
CA LYS A 96 15.22 8.63 6.54
C LYS A 96 16.52 8.85 7.34
N GLU A 97 16.54 9.83 8.22
CA GLU A 97 17.71 10.12 9.05
C GLU A 97 17.98 8.99 10.06
N ASP A 98 16.93 8.42 10.66
CA ASP A 98 17.07 7.26 11.54
C ASP A 98 17.64 6.04 10.79
N VAL A 99 17.19 5.77 9.57
CA VAL A 99 17.77 4.71 8.72
C VAL A 99 19.26 4.95 8.48
N LYS A 100 19.70 6.17 8.16
CA LYS A 100 21.13 6.49 7.98
C LYS A 100 21.91 6.20 9.26
N ASN A 101 21.38 6.63 10.41
CA ASN A 101 22.02 6.43 11.71
C ASN A 101 22.12 4.94 12.08
N LEU A 102 21.06 4.17 11.84
CA LEU A 102 21.03 2.72 12.07
C LEU A 102 22.01 1.98 11.16
N VAL A 103 22.09 2.31 9.86
CA VAL A 103 23.06 1.70 8.93
C VAL A 103 24.49 2.04 9.34
N CYS A 104 24.76 3.29 9.71
CA CYS A 104 26.04 3.74 10.23
C CYS A 104 26.42 2.97 11.50
N ARG A 105 25.47 2.81 12.43
CA ARG A 105 25.66 2.06 13.67
C ARG A 105 25.95 0.58 13.40
N ALA A 106 25.19 -0.06 12.50
CA ALA A 106 25.40 -1.45 12.13
C ALA A 106 26.78 -1.68 11.51
N ARG A 107 27.24 -0.79 10.60
CA ARG A 107 28.61 -0.84 10.06
C ARG A 107 29.68 -0.73 11.15
N LYS A 108 29.53 0.23 12.07
CA LYS A 108 30.46 0.39 13.20
C LYS A 108 30.49 -0.84 14.10
N GLN A 109 29.35 -1.50 14.29
CA GLN A 109 29.25 -2.75 15.05
C GLN A 109 29.91 -3.92 14.31
N MET A 110 29.82 -4.00 12.99
CA MET A 110 30.48 -5.04 12.19
C MET A 110 32.00 -4.88 12.12
N ALA A 111 32.49 -3.63 12.10
CA ALA A 111 33.93 -3.36 12.10
C ALA A 111 34.62 -3.75 13.43
N LYS A 112 33.87 -3.81 14.54
CA LYS A 112 34.41 -4.23 15.84
C LYS A 112 34.31 -5.76 15.98
N LYS A 113 35.46 -6.42 15.82
CA LYS A 113 35.65 -7.88 15.72
C LYS A 113 35.39 -8.70 17.00
N SER A 114 34.51 -8.26 17.91
CA SER A 114 34.28 -8.84 19.25
C SER A 114 32.79 -9.05 19.54
N ASP A 115 32.46 -10.10 20.32
CA ASP A 115 31.17 -10.66 20.78
C ASP A 115 29.96 -9.72 21.01
N PHE A 116 29.60 -8.91 20.01
CA PHE A 116 28.48 -7.96 20.04
C PHE A 116 27.24 -8.47 19.27
N SER A 117 27.15 -9.77 19.00
CA SER A 117 26.09 -10.42 18.20
C SER A 117 24.68 -9.97 18.62
N ILE A 118 24.45 -9.71 19.90
CA ILE A 118 23.15 -9.23 20.43
C ILE A 118 22.85 -7.78 19.99
N ASN A 119 23.84 -6.88 20.03
CA ASN A 119 23.65 -5.45 19.75
C ASN A 119 23.51 -5.18 18.24
N ILE A 120 24.22 -5.96 17.42
CA ILE A 120 24.02 -5.95 15.96
C ILE A 120 22.65 -6.52 15.60
N MET A 121 22.23 -7.61 16.23
CA MET A 121 20.92 -8.22 15.97
C MET A 121 19.76 -7.27 16.29
N HIS A 122 19.82 -6.52 17.39
CA HIS A 122 18.81 -5.51 17.70
C HIS A 122 18.73 -4.44 16.61
N THR A 123 19.89 -3.91 16.20
CA THR A 123 19.99 -2.89 15.14
C THR A 123 19.43 -3.41 13.81
N ILE A 124 19.75 -4.67 13.45
CA ILE A 124 19.25 -5.32 12.23
C ILE A 124 17.73 -5.58 12.27
N HIS A 125 17.17 -5.94 13.42
CA HIS A 125 15.71 -6.09 13.53
C HIS A 125 14.98 -4.76 13.36
N VAL A 126 15.46 -3.68 13.98
CA VAL A 126 14.87 -2.34 13.79
C VAL A 126 14.99 -1.90 12.32
N LEU A 127 16.16 -2.09 11.71
CA LEU A 127 16.35 -1.87 10.27
C LEU A 127 15.41 -2.70 9.40
N SER A 128 15.09 -3.93 9.81
CA SER A 128 14.15 -4.79 9.08
C SER A 128 12.73 -4.23 9.06
N ALA A 129 12.30 -3.57 10.13
CA ALA A 129 11.01 -2.88 10.16
C ALA A 129 10.98 -1.75 9.12
N TYR A 130 12.00 -0.90 9.06
CA TYR A 130 12.10 0.16 8.06
C TYR A 130 12.24 -0.35 6.62
N ALA A 131 12.89 -1.50 6.41
CA ALA A 131 13.01 -2.11 5.08
C ALA A 131 11.66 -2.60 4.50
N SER A 132 10.63 -2.73 5.34
CA SER A 132 9.26 -3.01 4.90
C SER A 132 8.48 -1.76 4.43
N ILE A 133 9.09 -0.57 4.55
CA ILE A 133 8.50 0.69 4.12
C ILE A 133 9.08 1.07 2.75
N GLY A 134 8.26 0.97 1.71
CA GLY A 134 8.68 1.20 0.32
C GLY A 134 9.25 2.61 0.07
N SER A 135 8.78 3.62 0.79
CA SER A 135 9.25 5.01 0.69
C SER A 135 10.68 5.24 1.17
N LEU A 136 11.24 4.31 1.97
CA LEU A 136 12.60 4.40 2.49
C LEU A 136 13.64 3.66 1.63
N VAL A 137 13.21 2.86 0.65
CA VAL A 137 14.10 2.04 -0.21
C VAL A 137 15.22 2.87 -0.85
N GLY A 138 14.93 4.10 -1.29
CA GLY A 138 15.93 5.02 -1.84
C GLY A 138 17.07 5.29 -0.87
N VAL A 139 16.76 5.55 0.40
CA VAL A 139 17.76 5.82 1.44
C VAL A 139 18.56 4.57 1.80
N PHE A 140 17.97 3.37 1.75
CA PHE A 140 18.74 2.13 1.89
C PHE A 140 19.79 1.95 0.77
N LYS A 141 19.48 2.38 -0.46
CA LYS A 141 20.44 2.37 -1.57
C LYS A 141 21.53 3.42 -1.37
N GLU A 142 21.14 4.66 -1.06
CA GLU A 142 22.06 5.79 -0.86
C GLU A 142 23.06 5.57 0.28
N THR A 143 22.61 4.98 1.39
CA THR A 143 23.46 4.67 2.55
C THR A 143 24.41 3.49 2.34
N GLY A 144 24.26 2.77 1.23
CA GLY A 144 24.97 1.52 0.97
C GLY A 144 24.57 0.40 1.93
N ALA A 145 23.32 0.41 2.42
CA ALA A 145 22.78 -0.64 3.27
C ALA A 145 22.74 -1.99 2.55
N LEU A 146 22.57 -2.01 1.22
CA LEU A 146 22.62 -3.26 0.44
C LEU A 146 23.97 -3.98 0.59
N ASN A 147 25.08 -3.25 0.57
CA ASN A 147 26.40 -3.84 0.75
C ASN A 147 26.58 -4.43 2.16
N LEU A 148 26.05 -3.71 3.16
CA LEU A 148 26.02 -4.21 4.54
C LEU A 148 25.21 -5.51 4.64
N LEU A 149 24.03 -5.58 4.00
CA LEU A 149 23.20 -6.79 4.00
C LEU A 149 23.88 -7.95 3.28
N MET A 150 24.56 -7.70 2.17
CA MET A 150 25.36 -8.72 1.48
C MET A 150 26.49 -9.25 2.37
N GLU A 151 27.16 -8.39 3.13
CA GLU A 151 28.17 -8.82 4.10
C GLU A 151 27.57 -9.64 5.26
N LEU A 152 26.39 -9.25 5.75
CA LEU A 152 25.66 -9.97 6.80
C LEU A 152 25.17 -11.36 6.37
N LEU A 153 24.96 -11.59 5.07
CA LEU A 153 24.66 -12.93 4.55
C LEU A 153 25.84 -13.91 4.73
N CYS A 154 27.06 -13.39 4.85
CA CYS A 154 28.26 -14.18 5.11
C CYS A 154 28.54 -14.36 6.62
N ASN A 155 27.67 -13.85 7.50
CA ASN A 155 27.85 -13.98 8.95
C ASN A 155 27.65 -15.43 9.42
N LYS A 156 28.41 -15.86 10.43
CA LYS A 156 28.29 -17.20 11.04
C LYS A 156 26.92 -17.43 11.68
N GLU A 157 26.29 -16.36 12.17
CA GLU A 157 25.00 -16.44 12.85
C GLU A 157 23.83 -16.60 11.86
N THR A 158 23.10 -17.72 11.97
CA THR A 158 21.98 -18.04 11.08
C THR A 158 20.82 -17.04 11.17
N GLN A 159 20.55 -16.48 12.35
CA GLN A 159 19.47 -15.49 12.51
C GLN A 159 19.79 -14.20 11.75
N THR A 160 21.02 -13.70 11.91
CA THR A 160 21.52 -12.52 11.18
C THR A 160 21.45 -12.72 9.65
N ARG A 161 21.86 -13.89 9.15
CA ARG A 161 21.72 -14.22 7.71
C ARG A 161 20.27 -14.23 7.24
N ARG A 162 19.37 -14.86 8.01
CA ARG A 162 17.94 -14.92 7.66
C ARG A 162 17.29 -13.54 7.64
N SER A 163 17.61 -12.68 8.61
CA SER A 163 17.11 -11.31 8.66
C SER A 163 17.62 -10.50 7.47
N ALA A 164 18.92 -10.57 7.15
CA ALA A 164 19.47 -9.89 5.98
C ALA A 164 18.81 -10.34 4.66
N GLY A 165 18.57 -11.64 4.50
CA GLY A 165 17.88 -12.18 3.32
C GLY A 165 16.41 -11.74 3.22
N LYS A 166 15.70 -11.61 4.35
CA LYS A 166 14.32 -11.07 4.37
C LYS A 166 14.30 -9.60 3.95
N MET A 167 15.23 -8.80 4.47
CA MET A 167 15.36 -7.38 4.12
C MET A 167 15.62 -7.19 2.63
N LEU A 168 16.57 -7.93 2.05
CA LEU A 168 16.88 -7.84 0.61
C LEU A 168 15.67 -8.17 -0.25
N ARG A 169 14.89 -9.20 0.11
CA ARG A 169 13.63 -9.52 -0.58
C ARG A 169 12.60 -8.40 -0.46
N ALA A 170 12.40 -7.85 0.73
CA ALA A 170 11.46 -6.74 0.94
C ALA A 170 11.84 -5.51 0.11
N LEU A 171 13.11 -5.10 0.15
CA LEU A 171 13.62 -3.97 -0.62
C LEU A 171 13.46 -4.20 -2.14
N ALA A 172 13.75 -5.41 -2.63
CA ALA A 172 13.58 -5.76 -4.04
C ALA A 172 12.10 -5.77 -4.46
N SER A 173 11.19 -6.29 -3.63
CA SER A 173 9.75 -6.27 -3.90
C SER A 173 9.20 -4.85 -4.03
N HIS A 174 9.65 -3.92 -3.17
CA HIS A 174 9.25 -2.52 -3.26
C HIS A 174 9.88 -1.78 -4.47
N ASP A 175 11.09 -2.16 -4.89
CA ASP A 175 11.74 -1.58 -6.08
C ASP A 175 11.03 -1.99 -7.38
N ALA A 176 10.59 -3.25 -7.47
CA ALA A 176 9.83 -3.75 -8.61
C ALA A 176 8.45 -3.07 -8.75
N GLY A 177 7.77 -2.79 -7.63
CA GLY A 177 6.47 -2.11 -7.63
C GLY A 177 6.54 -0.65 -8.11
N LYS A 178 7.63 0.06 -7.83
CA LYS A 178 7.80 1.47 -8.24
C LYS A 178 8.12 1.64 -9.73
N GLN A 179 8.84 0.70 -10.35
CA GLN A 179 9.08 0.74 -11.80
C GLN A 179 7.82 0.42 -12.60
N SER A 180 6.94 -0.44 -12.08
CA SER A 180 5.66 -0.74 -12.75
C SER A 180 4.72 0.47 -12.82
N LEU A 181 4.71 1.33 -11.81
CA LEU A 181 3.89 2.56 -11.80
C LEU A 181 4.46 3.64 -12.73
N ASN A 182 5.79 3.77 -12.81
CA ASN A 182 6.43 4.76 -13.69
C ASN A 182 6.39 4.34 -15.17
N SER A 183 6.39 3.03 -15.47
CA SER A 183 6.27 2.53 -16.85
C SER A 183 4.85 2.68 -17.42
N ALA A 184 3.81 2.75 -16.58
CA ALA A 184 2.44 2.93 -17.03
C ALA A 184 2.12 4.39 -17.44
N VAL A 185 2.91 5.37 -16.96
CA VAL A 185 2.68 6.80 -17.24
C VAL A 185 3.34 7.28 -18.54
N ILE A 186 4.25 6.49 -19.15
CA ILE A 186 4.96 6.88 -20.38
C ILE A 186 4.36 6.20 -21.64
N GLY A 187 3.26 5.46 -21.51
CA GLY A 187 2.65 4.69 -22.61
C GLY A 187 1.58 5.42 -23.44
N HIS A 188 1.31 6.71 -23.24
CA HIS A 188 0.22 7.41 -23.92
C HIS A 188 0.65 8.78 -24.46
N ARG A 189 1.70 8.79 -25.29
CA ARG A 189 1.97 9.94 -26.17
C ARG A 189 2.77 9.55 -27.39
N VAL A 190 2.12 8.95 -28.39
CA VAL A 190 2.18 9.36 -29.82
C VAL A 190 0.89 8.93 -30.48
#